data_AF-X1QHH6-F1
#
_entry.id   AF-X1QHH6-F1
#
_cell.length_a   1.000
_cell.length_b   1.000
_cell.length_c   1.000
_cell.angle_alpha   90.00
_cell.angle_beta   90.00
_cell.angle_gamma   90.00
#
_symmetry.space_group_name_H-M   'P 1'
#
loop_
_entity.id
_entity.type
_entity.pdbx_description
1 polymer ?
#
loop_
_entity_poly.entity_id
_entity_poly.type
_entity_poly.pdbx_seq_one_letter_code
_entity_poly.pdbx_strand_id
1 'polypeptide(L)'
;GVTIMLKWKTVNVAITENDEEVLVDVLAGMTGKNRVIKFFSSPLYTGRSLRVYRDAEQIVDVDVSFFTASYKLLPVDLPLAEGQLCKAGYKDTSDAPATYKLIIGYEETG
;
A
#
# COMPACT_ATOMS: atom_id res chain seq x y z
N GLY A 1 14.30 23.18 -12.65
CA GLY A 1 14.36 21.94 -11.86
C GLY A 1 12.97 21.36 -11.81
N VAL A 2 12.83 20.05 -11.94
CA VAL A 2 11.53 19.39 -11.78
C VAL A 2 11.24 19.34 -10.27
N THR A 3 10.10 19.88 -9.84
CA THR A 3 9.69 19.82 -8.43
C THR A 3 9.16 18.43 -8.12
N ILE A 4 9.86 17.69 -7.26
CA ILE A 4 9.37 16.43 -6.68
C ILE A 4 8.56 16.78 -5.44
N MET A 5 7.30 16.35 -5.39
CA MET A 5 6.45 16.50 -4.21
C MET A 5 6.13 15.13 -3.61
N LEU A 6 6.58 14.90 -2.37
CA LEU A 6 6.14 13.76 -1.58
C LEU A 6 4.71 14.02 -1.09
N LYS A 7 3.80 13.11 -1.44
CA LYS A 7 2.38 13.14 -1.11
C LYS A 7 2.04 11.93 -0.26
N TRP A 8 1.11 12.13 0.67
CA TRP A 8 0.64 11.09 1.58
C TRP A 8 -0.86 10.90 1.42
N LYS A 9 -1.31 9.65 1.49
CA LYS A 9 -2.74 9.31 1.56
C LYS A 9 -2.97 8.17 2.52
N THR A 10 -4.21 8.07 2.99
CA THR A 10 -4.70 6.93 3.76
C THR A 10 -5.90 6.35 3.04
N VAL A 11 -5.94 5.04 2.92
CA VAL A 11 -7.08 4.30 2.39
C VAL A 11 -7.60 3.35 3.46
N ASN A 12 -8.90 3.07 3.40
CA ASN A 12 -9.55 2.11 4.26
C ASN A 12 -9.70 0.79 3.48
N VAL A 13 -9.36 -0.32 4.12
CA VAL A 13 -9.47 -1.68 3.57
C VAL A 13 -10.43 -2.44 4.47
N ALA A 14 -11.60 -2.79 3.95
CA ALA A 14 -12.62 -3.53 4.69
C ALA A 14 -12.44 -5.03 4.46
N ILE A 15 -12.01 -5.75 5.50
CA ILE A 15 -11.99 -7.22 5.52
C ILE A 15 -13.41 -7.69 5.80
N THR A 16 -13.90 -8.61 4.97
CA THR A 16 -15.27 -9.14 5.05
C THR A 16 -15.31 -10.50 5.72
N GLU A 17 -14.33 -11.35 5.45
CA GLU A 17 -14.26 -12.71 6.00
C GLU A 17 -12.83 -13.05 6.47
N ASN A 18 -12.72 -14.07 7.33
CA ASN A 18 -11.42 -14.58 7.77
C ASN A 18 -10.71 -15.31 6.62
N ASP A 19 -9.38 -15.32 6.65
CA ASP A 19 -8.54 -15.87 5.58
C ASP A 19 -8.76 -15.24 4.20
N GLU A 20 -9.39 -14.07 4.12
CA GLU A 20 -9.57 -13.34 2.86
C GLU A 20 -8.38 -12.42 2.58
N GLU A 21 -7.98 -12.35 1.31
CA GLU A 21 -7.15 -11.25 0.83
C GLU A 21 -8.06 -10.17 0.25
N VAL A 22 -8.01 -8.98 0.84
CA VAL A 22 -8.76 -7.83 0.31
C VAL A 22 -7.78 -6.77 -0.14
N LEU A 23 -7.92 -6.35 -1.39
CA LEU A 23 -7.11 -5.31 -2.03
C LEU A 23 -7.99 -4.16 -2.47
N VAL A 24 -7.47 -2.94 -2.37
CA VAL A 24 -8.09 -1.73 -2.92
C VAL A 24 -7.13 -1.03 -3.86
N ASP A 25 -7.69 -0.27 -4.80
CA ASP A 25 -6.92 0.56 -5.71
C ASP A 25 -6.30 1.74 -4.93
N VAL A 26 -4.97 1.81 -4.88
CA VAL A 26 -4.25 2.82 -4.06
C VAL A 26 -3.67 3.97 -4.87
N LEU A 27 -3.12 3.67 -6.05
CA LEU A 27 -2.55 4.68 -6.94
C LEU A 27 -2.45 4.14 -8.35
N ALA A 28 -2.92 4.92 -9.33
CA ALA A 28 -2.69 4.64 -10.75
C ALA A 28 -1.57 5.53 -11.29
N GLY A 29 -0.81 5.01 -12.24
CA GLY A 29 0.03 5.83 -13.11
C GLY A 29 -0.84 6.70 -14.02
N MET A 30 -0.35 7.90 -14.36
CA MET A 30 -1.14 8.92 -15.06
C MET A 30 -0.30 9.60 -16.12
N THR A 31 -0.87 9.84 -17.30
CA THR A 31 -0.24 10.56 -18.40
C THR A 31 0.32 11.90 -17.92
N GLY A 32 1.56 12.21 -18.30
CA GLY A 32 2.23 13.47 -17.93
C GLY A 32 2.61 13.60 -16.46
N LYS A 33 2.40 12.56 -15.64
CA LYS A 33 2.87 12.49 -14.25
C LYS A 33 3.78 11.29 -14.08
N ASN A 34 4.91 11.48 -13.40
CA ASN A 34 5.74 10.38 -12.94
C ASN A 34 5.47 10.16 -11.45
N ARG A 35 4.82 9.04 -11.13
CA ARG A 35 4.45 8.65 -9.77
C ARG A 35 5.31 7.48 -9.31
N VAL A 36 5.94 7.63 -8.15
CA VAL A 36 6.75 6.58 -7.54
C VAL A 36 6.28 6.40 -6.11
N ILE A 37 5.75 5.23 -5.78
CA ILE A 37 5.45 4.91 -4.39
C ILE A 37 6.77 4.67 -3.66
N LYS A 38 6.94 5.35 -2.54
CA LYS A 38 8.15 5.32 -1.72
C LYS A 38 7.96 4.61 -0.39
N PHE A 39 6.74 4.65 0.15
CA PHE A 39 6.47 4.11 1.48
C PHE A 39 5.10 3.47 1.55
N PHE A 40 5.05 2.32 2.24
CA PHE A 40 3.82 1.78 2.81
C PHE A 40 3.90 1.79 4.33
N SER A 41 2.76 1.92 4.99
CA SER A 41 2.67 1.82 6.45
C SER A 41 1.29 1.36 6.86
N SER A 42 1.24 0.64 7.96
CA SER A 42 0.02 0.14 8.58
C SER A 42 0.14 0.30 10.10
N PRO A 43 -0.97 0.54 10.82
CA PRO A 43 -0.98 0.28 12.25
C PRO A 43 -0.60 -1.18 12.55
N LEU A 44 -0.08 -1.42 13.76
CA LEU A 44 0.28 -2.77 14.17
C LEU A 44 -0.98 -3.59 14.46
N TYR A 45 -1.12 -4.68 13.72
CA TYR A 45 -2.17 -5.68 13.91
C TYR A 45 -1.53 -7.08 13.99
N THR A 46 -2.16 -8.01 14.69
CA THR A 46 -1.74 -9.41 14.69
C THR A 46 -2.34 -10.15 13.50
N GLY A 47 -1.65 -11.19 13.02
CA GLY A 47 -2.19 -12.17 12.06
C GLY A 47 -2.53 -11.61 10.68
N ARG A 48 -1.76 -10.63 10.20
CA ARG A 48 -2.00 -9.96 8.92
C ARG A 48 -0.73 -9.73 8.15
N SER A 49 -0.81 -9.92 6.84
CA SER A 49 0.24 -9.48 5.92
C SER A 49 -0.25 -8.33 5.06
N LEU A 50 0.55 -7.27 4.98
CA LEU A 50 0.45 -6.26 3.94
C LEU A 50 0.74 -6.92 2.59
N ARG A 51 -0.21 -6.74 1.66
CA ARG A 51 -0.14 -7.23 0.29
C ARG A 51 -0.12 -6.03 -0.64
N VAL A 52 0.87 -5.95 -1.53
CA VAL A 52 0.94 -4.90 -2.56
C VAL A 52 1.19 -5.54 -3.91
N TYR A 53 0.39 -5.11 -4.87
CA TYR A 53 0.46 -5.54 -6.26
C TYR A 53 0.66 -4.33 -7.17
N ARG A 54 1.45 -4.52 -8.22
CA ARG A 54 1.38 -3.69 -9.43
C ARG A 54 0.84 -4.57 -10.53
N ASP A 55 -0.34 -4.21 -11.02
CA ASP A 55 -1.09 -5.02 -11.96
C ASP A 55 -1.32 -6.44 -11.40
N ALA A 56 -0.72 -7.48 -11.98
CA ALA A 56 -0.83 -8.87 -11.52
C ALA A 56 0.36 -9.36 -10.67
N GLU A 57 1.42 -8.57 -10.54
CA GLU A 57 2.64 -8.96 -9.83
C GLU A 57 2.56 -8.56 -8.36
N GLN A 58 2.75 -9.53 -7.44
CA GLN A 58 2.89 -9.26 -6.02
C GLN A 58 4.31 -8.77 -5.73
N ILE A 59 4.42 -7.57 -5.18
CA ILE A 59 5.69 -6.90 -4.91
C ILE A 59 5.98 -6.89 -3.41
N VAL A 60 4.94 -6.87 -2.58
CA VAL A 60 5.06 -6.90 -1.12
C VAL A 60 4.19 -8.01 -0.55
N ASP A 61 4.82 -8.83 0.28
CA ASP A 61 4.21 -9.73 1.25
C ASP A 61 4.99 -9.59 2.56
N VAL A 62 4.47 -8.76 3.47
CA VAL A 62 5.16 -8.46 4.73
C VAL A 62 4.15 -8.49 5.86
N ASP A 63 4.46 -9.24 6.92
CA ASP A 63 3.65 -9.27 8.13
C ASP A 63 3.56 -7.87 8.77
N VAL A 64 2.36 -7.40 9.09
CA VAL A 64 2.18 -6.05 9.61
C VAL A 64 2.67 -5.88 11.05
N SER A 65 2.98 -6.97 11.76
CA SER A 65 3.64 -6.94 13.05
C SER A 65 5.05 -6.32 13.00
N PHE A 66 5.67 -6.26 11.82
CA PHE A 66 6.91 -5.52 11.61
C PHE A 66 6.73 -3.99 11.76
N PHE A 67 5.51 -3.46 11.61
CA PHE A 67 5.21 -2.03 11.75
C PHE A 67 5.16 -1.55 13.21
N THR A 68 6.27 -1.72 13.93
CA THR A 68 6.41 -1.34 15.34
C THR A 68 6.61 0.16 15.53
N ALA A 69 6.64 0.61 16.79
CA ALA A 69 7.00 1.99 17.12
C ALA A 69 8.38 2.42 16.56
N SER A 70 9.31 1.46 16.40
CA SER A 70 10.67 1.69 15.89
C SER A 70 10.79 1.52 14.37
N TYR A 71 9.80 0.88 13.73
CA TYR A 71 9.81 0.63 12.28
C TYR A 71 8.41 0.89 11.71
N LYS A 72 8.11 2.16 11.38
CA LYS A 72 6.75 2.57 11.00
C LYS A 72 6.50 2.58 9.49
N LEU A 73 7.56 2.64 8.69
CA LEU A 73 7.46 2.80 7.25
C LEU A 73 8.24 1.66 6.58
N LEU A 74 7.60 0.98 5.64
CA LEU A 74 8.23 0.05 4.73
C LEU A 74 8.66 0.84 3.50
N PRO A 75 9.96 1.12 3.31
CA PRO A 75 10.46 1.80 2.12
C PRO A 75 10.35 0.87 0.91
N VAL A 76 9.94 1.44 -0.21
CA VAL A 76 9.85 0.79 -1.52
C VAL A 76 10.31 1.77 -2.60
N ASP A 77 10.58 1.28 -3.80
CA ASP A 77 10.82 2.12 -4.98
C ASP A 77 9.99 1.59 -6.14
N LEU A 78 8.69 1.91 -6.12
CA LEU A 78 7.71 1.36 -7.04
C LEU A 78 7.22 2.43 -8.02
N PRO A 79 7.84 2.56 -9.21
CA PRO A 79 7.35 3.45 -10.25
C PRO A 79 6.07 2.89 -10.88
N LEU A 80 5.16 3.80 -11.23
CA LEU A 80 3.92 3.50 -11.94
C LEU A 80 3.90 4.21 -13.30
N ALA A 81 4.00 3.44 -14.38
CA ALA A 81 3.83 3.94 -15.73
C ALA A 81 2.35 4.21 -16.03
N GLU A 82 2.08 4.99 -17.07
CA GLU A 82 0.72 5.24 -17.56
C GLU A 82 -0.02 3.92 -17.82
N GLY A 83 -1.25 3.82 -17.31
CA GLY A 83 -2.08 2.61 -17.41
C GLY A 83 -1.83 1.56 -16.33
N GLN A 84 -0.74 1.66 -15.56
CA GLN A 84 -0.49 0.73 -14.45
C GLN A 84 -1.29 1.11 -13.20
N LEU A 85 -1.70 0.09 -12.46
CA LEU A 85 -2.46 0.24 -11.23
C LEU A 85 -1.74 -0.46 -10.08
N CYS A 86 -1.47 0.30 -9.01
CA CYS A 86 -1.09 -0.29 -7.73
C CYS A 86 -2.34 -0.58 -6.92
N LYS A 87 -2.45 -1.83 -6.48
CA LYS A 87 -3.43 -2.28 -5.49
C LYS A 87 -2.71 -2.69 -4.22
N ALA A 88 -3.31 -2.41 -3.08
CA ALA A 88 -2.76 -2.85 -1.82
C ALA A 88 -3.86 -3.10 -0.79
N GLY A 89 -3.54 -3.92 0.20
CA GLY A 89 -4.44 -4.24 1.29
C GLY A 89 -3.85 -5.30 2.18
N TYR A 90 -4.69 -6.18 2.70
CA TYR A 90 -4.27 -7.16 3.70
C TYR A 90 -4.74 -8.56 3.34
N LYS A 91 -3.87 -9.53 3.59
CA LYS A 91 -4.27 -10.91 3.84
C LYS A 91 -4.48 -11.05 5.33
N ASP A 92 -5.72 -11.26 5.75
CA ASP A 92 -6.05 -11.55 7.15
C ASP A 92 -6.00 -13.05 7.39
N THR A 93 -5.60 -13.46 8.59
CA THR A 93 -5.61 -14.87 9.04
C THR A 93 -6.20 -15.02 10.45
N SER A 94 -6.70 -13.94 11.04
CA SER A 94 -6.90 -13.85 12.49
C SER A 94 -8.21 -13.24 12.95
N ASP A 95 -9.03 -12.67 12.08
CA ASP A 95 -10.02 -11.70 12.54
C ASP A 95 -11.37 -11.74 11.85
N ALA A 96 -12.35 -11.21 12.59
CA ALA A 96 -13.71 -10.96 12.10
C ALA A 96 -13.74 -9.72 11.19
N PRO A 97 -14.79 -9.55 10.36
CA PRO A 97 -14.94 -8.40 9.48
C PRO A 97 -14.69 -7.06 10.18
N ALA A 98 -13.83 -6.26 9.59
CA ALA A 98 -13.35 -5.00 10.15
C ALA A 98 -12.70 -4.12 9.07
N THR A 99 -12.50 -2.84 9.38
CA THR A 99 -11.87 -1.89 8.45
C THR A 99 -10.53 -1.40 8.99
N TYR A 100 -9.48 -1.58 8.19
CA TYR A 100 -8.11 -1.23 8.53
C TYR A 100 -7.59 -0.08 7.68
N LYS A 101 -6.70 0.72 8.26
CA LYS A 101 -6.07 1.84 7.56
C LYS A 101 -4.78 1.39 6.91
N LEU A 102 -4.58 1.75 5.65
CA LEU A 102 -3.31 1.63 4.95
C LEU A 102 -2.83 3.02 4.57
N ILE A 103 -1.57 3.33 4.83
CA ILE A 103 -0.94 4.62 4.57
C ILE A 103 0.06 4.45 3.44
N ILE A 104 0.02 5.35 2.47
CA ILE A 104 0.89 5.33 1.28
C ILE A 104 1.57 6.69 1.16
N GLY A 105 2.90 6.67 1.03
CA GLY A 105 3.72 7.83 0.67
C GLY A 105 4.25 7.66 -0.76
N TYR A 106 4.02 8.64 -1.63
CA TYR A 106 4.45 8.60 -3.03
C TYR A 106 4.96 9.95 -3.50
N GLU A 107 5.97 9.93 -4.35
CA GLU A 107 6.47 11.11 -5.05
C GLU A 107 5.69 11.31 -6.36
N GLU A 108 5.47 12.56 -6.72
CA GLU A 108 4.89 12.94 -8.00
C GLU A 108 5.69 14.10 -8.62
N THR A 109 5.94 13.98 -9.93
CA THR A 109 6.54 15.02 -10.78
C THR A 109 5.80 15.12 -12.11
N GLY A 110 6.04 16.23 -12.84
CA GLY A 110 5.30 16.59 -14.05
C GLY A 110 4.02 17.34 -13.72
#